data_AF-A0A376W7V5-F1
#
_entry.id   AF-A0A376W7V5-F1
#
_cell.length_a   1.000
_cell.length_b   1.000
_cell.length_c   1.000
_cell.angle_alpha   90.00
_cell.angle_beta   90.00
_cell.angle_gamma   90.00
#
_symmetry.space_group_name_H-M   'P 1'
#
loop_
_entity.id
_entity.type
_entity.pdbx_description
1 polymer ?
#
loop_
_entity_poly.entity_id
_entity_poly.type
_entity_poly.pdbx_seq_one_letter_code
_entity_poly.pdbx_strand_id
1 'polypeptide(L)'
;MKKHLFTLTLSSVLAIPAVSHAEFKGGFADIGIHYLDWTSRTTEKSSTKSHKDDFGYLELEGGANFSWGEMYGFFDWENFYNDRHDKPG
;
A
#
# COMPACT_ATOMS: atom_id res chain seq x y z
N MET A 1 5.28 -40.96 27.26
CA MET A 1 4.15 -40.08 26.83
C MET A 1 4.57 -38.63 26.60
N LYS A 2 5.11 -37.89 27.59
CA LYS A 2 5.46 -36.46 27.43
C LYS A 2 6.48 -36.13 26.32
N LYS A 3 7.51 -36.96 26.13
CA LYS A 3 8.53 -36.76 25.08
C LYS A 3 7.97 -36.90 23.67
N HIS A 4 7.11 -37.90 23.44
CA HIS A 4 6.44 -38.08 22.14
C HIS A 4 5.42 -36.99 21.85
N LEU A 5 4.72 -36.49 22.88
CA LEU A 5 3.82 -35.34 22.74
C LEU A 5 4.61 -34.09 22.33
N PHE A 6 5.76 -33.84 22.97
CA PHE A 6 6.64 -32.73 22.62
C PHE A 6 7.18 -32.85 21.18
N THR A 7 7.64 -34.04 20.79
CA THR A 7 8.11 -34.29 19.41
C THR A 7 6.98 -34.09 18.40
N LEU A 8 5.76 -34.55 18.69
CA LEU A 8 4.62 -34.38 17.80
C LEU A 8 4.25 -32.90 17.63
N THR A 9 4.21 -32.15 18.73
CA THR A 9 3.95 -30.69 18.71
C THR A 9 5.03 -29.94 17.95
N LEU A 10 6.30 -30.30 18.14
CA LEU A 10 7.40 -29.65 17.43
C LEU A 10 7.35 -29.95 15.92
N SER A 11 7.08 -31.20 15.55
CA SER A 11 6.93 -31.60 14.14
C SER A 11 5.72 -30.93 13.47
N SER A 12 4.59 -30.79 14.17
CA SER A 12 3.41 -30.13 13.61
C SER A 12 3.62 -28.63 13.42
N VAL A 13 4.27 -27.94 14.37
CA VAL A 13 4.62 -26.52 14.24
C VAL A 13 5.54 -26.26 13.05
N LEU A 14 6.49 -27.17 12.78
CA LEU A 14 7.40 -27.05 11.65
C LEU A 14 6.76 -27.40 10.30
N ALA A 15 5.71 -28.22 10.28
CA ALA A 15 5.04 -28.65 9.05
C ALA A 15 4.00 -27.63 8.53
N ILE A 16 3.37 -26.86 9.43
CA ILE A 16 2.33 -25.88 9.07
C ILE A 16 2.83 -24.84 8.04
N PRO A 17 3.99 -24.18 8.21
CA PRO A 17 4.48 -23.20 7.24
C PRO A 17 4.71 -23.75 5.83
N ALA A 18 5.04 -25.05 5.71
CA ALA A 18 5.28 -25.67 4.41
C ALA A 18 4.00 -25.81 3.59
N VAL A 19 2.84 -25.98 4.24
CA VAL A 19 1.53 -26.17 3.59
C VAL A 19 0.64 -24.93 3.62
N SER A 20 0.91 -23.98 4.52
CA SER A 20 0.17 -22.72 4.66
C SER A 20 1.04 -21.53 4.25
N HIS A 21 1.56 -21.53 3.03
CA HIS A 21 2.28 -20.38 2.48
C HIS A 21 1.46 -19.69 1.39
N ALA A 22 1.60 -18.37 1.36
CA ALA A 22 1.08 -17.54 0.28
C ALA A 22 2.00 -17.71 -0.94
N GLU A 23 1.63 -18.61 -1.85
CA GLU A 23 2.39 -18.78 -3.10
C GLU A 23 2.27 -17.50 -3.92
N PHE A 24 3.40 -16.85 -4.22
CA PHE A 24 3.45 -15.67 -5.08
C PHE A 24 3.23 -16.08 -6.54
N LYS A 25 2.22 -15.50 -7.18
CA LYS A 25 1.84 -15.77 -8.57
C LYS A 25 2.37 -14.75 -9.56
N GLY A 26 2.68 -13.54 -9.09
CA GLY A 26 3.15 -12.45 -9.93
C GLY A 26 2.77 -11.09 -9.36
N GLY A 27 3.24 -10.04 -10.00
CA GLY A 27 3.00 -8.67 -9.56
C GLY A 27 3.60 -7.66 -10.52
N PHE A 28 3.37 -6.40 -10.20
CA PHE A 28 3.93 -5.26 -10.91
C PHE A 28 4.36 -4.19 -9.92
N ALA A 29 5.29 -3.34 -10.35
CA ALA A 29 5.66 -2.11 -9.67
C ALA A 29 5.96 -1.05 -10.74
N ASP A 30 5.47 0.16 -10.52
CA ASP A 30 5.67 1.30 -11.41
C ASP A 30 6.01 2.57 -10.61
N ILE A 31 6.62 3.53 -11.29
CA ILE A 31 6.91 4.87 -10.81
C ILE A 31 6.42 5.90 -11.82
N GLY A 32 5.57 6.81 -11.35
CA GLY A 32 4.92 7.81 -12.20
C GLY A 32 5.08 9.23 -11.67
N ILE A 33 5.09 10.22 -12.56
CA ILE A 33 4.94 11.63 -12.19
C ILE A 33 3.57 12.08 -12.67
N HIS A 34 2.77 12.59 -11.74
CA HIS A 34 1.37 12.94 -11.95
C HIS A 34 1.10 14.38 -11.54
N TYR A 35 0.02 14.95 -12.09
CA TYR A 35 -0.48 16.27 -11.71
C TYR A 35 -1.98 16.18 -11.48
N LEU A 36 -2.41 16.53 -10.28
CA LEU A 36 -3.82 16.56 -9.89
C LEU A 36 -4.37 17.97 -10.11
N ASP A 37 -5.40 18.06 -10.96
CA ASP A 37 -6.15 19.29 -11.26
C ASP A 37 -7.60 19.07 -10.81
N TRP A 38 -7.99 19.77 -9.73
CA TRP A 38 -9.33 19.68 -9.17
C TRP A 38 -10.23 20.75 -9.80
N THR A 39 -11.46 20.34 -10.14
CA THR A 39 -12.46 21.31 -10.56
C THR A 39 -12.73 22.33 -9.44
N SER A 40 -13.01 23.59 -9.81
CA SER A 40 -13.24 24.68 -8.84
C SER A 40 -14.33 24.36 -7.81
N ARG A 41 -15.34 23.57 -8.20
CA ARG A 41 -16.40 23.11 -7.30
C ARG A 41 -15.89 22.16 -6.21
N THR A 42 -14.94 21.30 -6.54
CA THR A 42 -14.34 20.37 -5.57
C THR A 42 -13.53 21.16 -4.56
N THR A 43 -12.64 22.04 -5.02
CA THR A 43 -11.83 22.92 -4.19
C THR A 43 -12.69 23.79 -3.27
N GLU A 44 -13.77 24.38 -3.79
CA GLU A 44 -14.71 25.18 -3.00
C GLU A 44 -15.35 24.36 -1.86
N LYS A 45 -15.82 23.14 -2.17
CA LYS A 45 -16.49 22.27 -1.19
C LYS A 45 -15.54 21.66 -0.16
N SER A 46 -14.30 21.40 -0.53
CA SER A 46 -13.30 20.83 0.36
C SER A 46 -12.50 21.87 1.12
N SER A 47 -12.51 23.15 0.70
CA SER A 47 -11.73 24.25 1.28
C SER A 47 -11.70 24.31 2.81
N THR A 48 -12.79 23.92 3.48
CA THR A 48 -12.93 23.95 4.95
C THR A 48 -12.69 22.60 5.64
N LYS A 49 -12.51 21.51 4.88
CA LYS A 49 -12.43 20.13 5.41
C LYS A 49 -11.27 19.30 4.89
N SER A 50 -10.70 19.64 3.75
CA SER A 50 -9.65 18.87 3.07
C SER A 50 -8.91 19.78 2.08
N HIS A 51 -7.58 19.77 2.15
CA HIS A 51 -6.67 20.54 1.30
C HIS A 51 -6.58 19.93 -0.11
N LYS A 52 -7.71 19.88 -0.84
CA LYS A 52 -7.74 19.45 -2.25
C LYS A 52 -7.43 20.63 -3.14
N ASP A 53 -6.16 20.98 -3.17
CA ASP A 53 -5.58 21.96 -4.08
C ASP A 53 -4.89 21.25 -5.25
N ASP A 54 -4.55 21.99 -6.29
CA ASP A 54 -3.86 21.43 -7.47
C ASP A 54 -2.37 21.24 -7.17
N PHE A 55 -1.86 20.03 -7.36
CA PHE A 55 -0.45 19.72 -7.10
C PHE A 55 0.08 18.59 -7.97
N GLY A 56 1.38 18.62 -8.24
CA GLY A 56 2.12 17.50 -8.80
C GLY A 56 2.66 16.58 -7.72
N TYR A 57 2.78 15.30 -8.03
CA TYR A 57 3.29 14.28 -7.12
C TYR A 57 4.06 13.19 -7.87
N LEU A 58 4.99 12.57 -7.16
CA LEU A 58 5.68 11.35 -7.60
C LEU A 58 4.98 10.16 -6.94
N GLU A 59 4.48 9.23 -7.73
CA GLU A 59 3.77 8.04 -7.27
C GLU A 59 4.67 6.80 -7.41
N LEU A 60 4.67 5.96 -6.39
CA LEU A 60 5.13 4.58 -6.47
C LEU A 60 3.91 3.68 -6.30
N GLU A 61 3.59 2.88 -7.31
CA GLU A 61 2.47 1.96 -7.26
C GLU A 61 2.89 0.52 -7.52
N GLY A 62 2.13 -0.43 -7.00
CA GLY A 62 2.41 -1.83 -7.22
C GLY A 62 1.32 -2.77 -6.74
N GLY A 63 1.35 -3.95 -7.31
CA GLY A 63 0.43 -5.02 -6.98
C GLY A 63 1.15 -6.37 -6.89
N ALA A 64 0.67 -7.23 -6.00
CA ALA A 64 1.16 -8.58 -5.83
C ALA A 64 -0.01 -9.56 -5.69
N ASN A 65 0.04 -10.62 -6.48
CA ASN A 65 -0.95 -11.69 -6.51
C ASN A 65 -0.38 -12.93 -5.80
N PHE A 66 -1.15 -13.47 -4.88
CA PHE A 66 -0.85 -14.69 -4.15
C PHE A 66 -1.93 -15.76 -4.38
N SER A 67 -1.66 -16.99 -3.97
CA SER A 67 -2.63 -18.08 -4.07
C SER A 67 -3.96 -17.80 -3.35
N TRP A 68 -3.95 -17.01 -2.28
CA TRP A 68 -5.12 -16.70 -1.46
C TRP A 68 -5.79 -15.36 -1.78
N GLY A 69 -5.16 -14.49 -2.57
CA GLY A 69 -5.68 -13.15 -2.81
C GLY A 69 -4.68 -12.22 -3.46
N GLU A 70 -5.12 -10.99 -3.65
CA GLU A 70 -4.38 -9.94 -4.36
C GLU A 70 -4.18 -8.75 -3.41
N MET A 71 -3.03 -8.11 -3.51
CA MET A 71 -2.69 -6.90 -2.76
C MET A 71 -2.29 -5.81 -3.75
N TYR A 72 -2.81 -4.61 -3.55
CA TYR A 72 -2.47 -3.42 -4.31
C TYR A 72 -2.18 -2.27 -3.36
N GLY A 73 -1.21 -1.44 -3.69
CA GLY A 73 -0.88 -0.26 -2.92
C GLY A 73 -0.17 0.78 -3.76
N PHE A 74 -0.23 2.02 -3.29
CA PHE A 74 0.46 3.16 -3.86
C PHE A 74 0.98 4.07 -2.74
N PHE A 75 1.97 4.88 -3.06
CA PHE A 75 2.54 5.89 -2.19
C PHE A 75 2.84 7.15 -2.99
N ASP A 76 2.26 8.27 -2.56
CA ASP A 76 2.42 9.58 -3.20
C ASP A 76 3.37 10.45 -2.39
N TRP A 77 4.44 10.90 -3.03
CA TRP A 77 5.20 12.05 -2.54
C TRP A 77 4.62 13.33 -3.16
N GLU A 78 3.69 13.93 -2.42
CA GLU A 78 2.96 15.12 -2.84
C GLU A 78 3.81 16.40 -2.75
N ASN A 79 3.61 17.30 -3.71
CA ASN A 79 4.13 18.68 -3.71
C ASN A 79 5.65 18.79 -3.47
N PHE A 80 6.43 17.78 -3.89
CA PHE A 80 7.87 17.64 -3.62
C PHE A 80 8.76 18.77 -4.16
N TYR A 81 8.22 19.63 -5.02
CA TYR A 81 8.92 20.76 -5.66
C TYR A 81 8.59 22.11 -5.03
N ASN A 82 7.78 22.16 -3.97
CA ASN A 82 7.28 23.41 -3.40
C ASN A 82 7.43 23.39 -1.88
N ASP A 83 8.22 24.30 -1.34
CA ASP A 83 8.49 24.43 0.11
C ASP A 83 7.24 24.78 0.94
N ARG A 84 6.11 25.09 0.29
CA ARG A 84 4.82 25.36 0.95
C ARG A 84 4.05 24.07 1.15
N HIS A 85 4.55 23.20 2.03
CA HIS A 85 3.86 21.98 2.42
C HIS A 85 2.66 22.23 3.35
N ASP A 86 2.66 23.36 4.09
CA ASP A 86 1.77 23.54 5.26
C ASP A 86 0.94 24.84 5.25
N LYS A 87 0.79 25.53 4.12
CA LYS A 87 0.03 26.79 4.08
C LYS A 87 -1.40 26.57 3.54
N PRO A 88 -2.44 27.06 4.24
CA PRO A 88 -3.79 27.08 3.69
C PRO A 88 -3.87 28.01 2.48
N GLY A 89 -4.70 27.65 1.51
CA GLY A 89 -5.10 28.49 0.38
C GLY A 89 -5.87 29.73 0.78
#